data_AF-A0A830E7L6-F1
#
_entry.id   AF-A0A830E7L6-F1
#
_cell.length_a   1.000
_cell.length_b   1.000
_cell.length_c   1.000
_cell.angle_alpha   90.00
_cell.angle_beta   90.00
_cell.angle_gamma   90.00
#
_symmetry.space_group_name_H-M   'P 1'
#
loop_
_entity.id
_entity.type
_entity.pdbx_description
1 polymer ?
#
loop_
_entity_poly.entity_id
_entity_poly.type
_entity_poly.pdbx_seq_one_letter_code
_entity_poly.pdbx_strand_id
1 'polypeptide(L)'
;MRPTARALSTRGGTPKAIGLLLACVAAAGLVLGTAGFAAVDADRGVEVNVTGDDDAYLGYEPTVNGIPEIPANESTPIVSYRNRFGVDLDSVTVDVSRANPGAAVAVESSDAPDRLGRGAAGPVHVTLSCSTERTVSLEFAATGTGPGVRVSLDRTLTVRCLPD
;
A
#
# COMPACT_ATOMS: atom_id res chain seq x y z
N MET A 1 34.47 3.95 -86.59
CA MET A 1 34.18 5.36 -86.25
C MET A 1 34.36 5.54 -84.74
N ARG A 2 35.29 6.39 -84.30
CA ARG A 2 35.28 6.92 -82.92
C ARG A 2 34.39 8.17 -82.90
N PRO A 3 33.64 8.39 -81.80
CA PRO A 3 33.92 9.56 -80.98
C PRO A 3 34.01 9.18 -79.50
N THR A 4 35.18 9.31 -78.87
CA THR A 4 35.59 10.44 -78.02
C THR A 4 34.68 10.64 -76.81
N ALA A 5 35.10 10.01 -75.70
CA ALA A 5 34.66 10.35 -74.36
C ALA A 5 35.00 11.82 -74.05
N ARG A 6 34.03 12.59 -73.55
CA ARG A 6 34.30 13.86 -72.87
C ARG A 6 34.09 13.63 -71.38
N ALA A 7 35.20 13.68 -70.66
CA ALA A 7 35.28 13.64 -69.22
C ALA A 7 34.47 14.80 -68.60
N LEU A 8 33.63 14.49 -67.62
CA LEU A 8 33.29 15.47 -66.60
C LEU A 8 34.34 15.34 -65.50
N SER A 9 35.17 16.38 -65.42
CA SER A 9 36.17 16.62 -64.39
C SER A 9 35.58 16.43 -63.00
N THR A 10 36.10 15.44 -62.27
CA THR A 10 36.06 15.40 -60.81
C THR A 10 36.79 16.64 -60.29
N ARG A 11 36.03 17.71 -60.03
CA ARG A 11 36.55 18.87 -59.31
C ARG A 11 36.86 18.42 -57.89
N GLY A 12 38.16 18.32 -57.59
CA GLY A 12 38.68 17.92 -56.29
C GLY A 12 38.06 18.74 -55.16
N GLY A 13 37.18 18.12 -54.40
CA GLY A 13 36.88 18.55 -53.04
C GLY A 13 38.10 18.26 -52.20
N THR A 14 38.66 19.29 -51.57
CA THR A 14 39.73 19.11 -50.59
C THR A 14 39.22 18.14 -49.50
N PRO A 15 40.02 17.16 -49.02
CA PRO A 15 39.58 16.20 -48.00
C PRO A 15 39.09 16.91 -46.71
N LYS A 16 39.51 18.16 -46.51
CA LYS A 16 39.04 19.06 -45.46
C LYS A 16 37.55 19.41 -45.56
N ALA A 17 37.02 19.62 -46.77
CA ALA A 17 35.61 19.96 -46.97
C ALA A 17 34.68 18.77 -46.67
N ILE A 18 35.12 17.55 -47.02
CA ILE A 18 34.40 16.31 -46.72
C ILE A 18 34.41 16.05 -45.21
N GLY A 19 35.57 16.21 -44.55
CA GLY A 19 35.68 16.08 -43.10
C GLY A 19 34.79 17.07 -42.33
N LEU A 20 34.72 18.33 -42.80
CA LEU A 20 33.88 19.35 -42.20
C LEU A 20 32.37 19.01 -42.33
N LEU A 21 31.95 18.52 -43.49
CA LEU A 21 30.57 18.07 -43.72
C LEU A 21 30.20 16.90 -42.82
N LEU A 22 31.07 15.89 -42.70
CA LEU A 22 30.85 14.75 -41.79
C LEU A 22 30.80 15.19 -40.32
N ALA A 23 31.66 16.13 -39.91
CA ALA A 23 31.64 16.68 -38.56
C ALA A 23 30.34 17.45 -38.27
N CYS A 24 29.84 18.24 -39.23
CA CYS A 24 28.57 18.96 -39.08
C CYS A 24 27.35 18.02 -38.97
N VAL A 25 27.32 16.93 -39.74
CA VAL A 25 26.26 15.91 -39.65
C VAL A 25 26.31 15.17 -38.32
N ALA A 26 27.51 14.81 -37.84
CA ALA A 26 27.69 14.20 -36.52
C ALA A 26 27.24 15.12 -35.38
N ALA A 27 27.55 16.42 -35.46
CA ALA A 27 27.13 17.40 -34.47
C ALA A 27 25.59 17.59 -34.45
N ALA A 28 24.94 17.56 -35.61
CA ALA A 28 23.48 17.67 -35.69
C ALA A 28 22.76 16.45 -35.07
N GLY A 29 23.33 15.25 -35.17
CA GLY A 29 22.81 14.04 -34.53
C GLY A 29 22.84 14.09 -32.99
N LEU A 30 23.81 14.81 -32.41
CA LEU A 30 23.92 14.99 -30.96
C LEU A 30 22.83 15.91 -30.37
N VAL A 31 22.40 16.93 -31.13
CA VAL A 31 21.44 17.95 -30.64
C VAL A 31 20.00 17.42 -30.61
N LEU A 32 19.67 16.42 -31.43
CA LEU A 32 18.34 15.80 -31.45
C LEU A 32 18.19 14.61 -30.47
N GLY A 33 19.25 14.25 -29.75
CA GLY A 33 19.33 13.03 -28.94
C GLY A 33 18.63 13.07 -27.57
N THR A 34 18.04 14.18 -27.14
CA THR A 34 17.45 14.32 -25.79
C THR A 34 15.93 14.48 -25.76
N ALA A 35 15.22 14.28 -26.87
CA ALA A 35 13.76 14.30 -26.91
C ALA A 35 13.11 12.93 -26.60
N GLY A 36 13.83 12.04 -25.91
CA GLY A 36 13.47 10.63 -25.73
C GLY A 36 12.84 10.25 -24.39
N PHE A 37 12.50 11.21 -23.53
CA PHE A 37 11.76 10.92 -22.30
C PHE A 37 10.38 11.57 -22.42
N ALA A 38 9.47 10.89 -23.12
CA ALA A 38 8.07 11.05 -22.78
C ALA A 38 7.95 10.53 -21.34
N ALA A 39 7.86 11.44 -20.37
CA ALA A 39 7.36 11.09 -19.05
C ALA A 39 5.95 10.58 -19.27
N VAL A 40 5.79 9.26 -19.32
CA VAL A 40 4.48 8.64 -19.21
C VAL A 40 4.10 8.85 -17.76
N ASP A 41 3.34 9.91 -17.51
CA ASP A 41 2.55 10.05 -16.29
C ASP A 41 1.51 8.93 -16.34
N ALA A 42 1.94 7.75 -15.89
CA ALA A 42 1.03 6.65 -15.68
C ALA A 42 0.32 7.00 -14.38
N ASP A 43 -0.91 7.49 -14.49
CA ASP A 43 -1.92 7.42 -13.44
C ASP A 43 -2.06 5.96 -13.01
N ARG A 44 -1.12 5.49 -12.20
CA ARG A 44 -1.24 4.28 -11.39
C ARG A 44 -1.79 4.69 -10.04
N GLY A 45 -2.93 5.39 -10.07
CA GLY A 45 -3.89 5.37 -8.99
C GLY A 45 -4.55 3.99 -8.95
N VAL A 46 -3.77 2.95 -8.65
CA VAL A 46 -4.36 1.69 -8.22
C VAL A 46 -4.72 1.91 -6.77
N GLU A 47 -5.99 2.22 -6.53
CA GLU A 47 -6.60 2.05 -5.23
C GLU A 47 -6.58 0.54 -4.93
N VAL A 48 -5.48 0.08 -4.36
CA VAL A 48 -5.35 -1.29 -3.88
C VAL A 48 -6.25 -1.36 -2.65
N ASN A 49 -7.49 -1.79 -2.84
CA ASN A 49 -8.28 -2.31 -1.73
C ASN A 49 -7.53 -3.55 -1.24
N VAL A 50 -6.80 -3.41 -0.14
CA VAL A 50 -6.06 -4.49 0.52
C VAL A 50 -7.10 -5.40 1.17
N THR A 51 -7.78 -6.21 0.34
CA THR A 51 -8.67 -7.26 0.81
C THR A 51 -7.82 -8.25 1.60
N GLY A 52 -8.18 -8.40 2.89
CA GLY A 52 -7.77 -9.45 3.83
C GLY A 52 -6.39 -10.04 3.58
N ASP A 53 -5.38 -9.58 4.32
CA ASP A 53 -4.12 -10.31 4.39
C ASP A 53 -4.33 -11.54 5.29
N ASP A 54 -5.13 -12.48 4.76
CA ASP A 54 -5.41 -13.77 5.38
C ASP A 54 -4.14 -14.60 5.52
N ASP A 55 -2.99 -14.14 5.03
CA ASP A 55 -1.69 -14.79 5.10
C ASP A 55 -0.64 -14.02 5.92
N ALA A 56 -1.01 -12.90 6.56
CA ALA A 56 -0.12 -12.16 7.44
C ALA A 56 0.35 -13.02 8.62
N TYR A 57 1.62 -12.88 9.01
CA TYR A 57 2.17 -13.59 10.16
C TYR A 57 1.49 -13.22 11.49
N LEU A 58 0.94 -12.01 11.56
CA LEU A 58 -0.10 -11.64 12.53
C LEU A 58 -1.41 -11.53 11.74
N GLY A 59 -2.22 -12.58 11.78
CA GLY A 59 -3.50 -12.63 11.08
C GLY A 59 -4.54 -11.75 11.77
N TYR A 60 -5.46 -11.18 10.99
CA TYR A 60 -6.57 -10.35 11.45
C TYR A 60 -7.87 -10.85 10.81
N GLU A 61 -8.85 -11.22 11.63
CA GLU A 61 -10.10 -11.83 11.16
C GLU A 61 -11.31 -11.23 11.90
N PRO A 62 -12.24 -10.53 11.22
CA PRO A 62 -13.51 -10.10 11.81
C PRO A 62 -14.35 -11.31 12.27
N THR A 63 -15.10 -11.16 13.37
CA THR A 63 -15.88 -12.27 13.95
C THR A 63 -17.11 -12.63 13.12
N VAL A 64 -17.58 -11.70 12.27
CA VAL A 64 -18.74 -11.90 11.40
C VAL A 64 -18.43 -11.46 9.98
N ASN A 65 -19.12 -12.09 9.02
CA ASN A 65 -19.11 -11.65 7.63
C ASN A 65 -20.08 -10.47 7.47
N GLY A 66 -19.55 -9.26 7.32
CA GLY A 66 -20.35 -8.04 7.15
C GLY A 66 -19.98 -6.95 8.15
N ILE A 67 -20.96 -6.13 8.53
CA ILE A 67 -20.79 -5.07 9.54
C ILE A 67 -21.14 -5.67 10.92
N PRO A 68 -20.18 -5.83 11.84
CA PRO A 68 -20.48 -6.30 13.20
C PRO A 68 -21.39 -5.32 13.92
N GLU A 69 -22.32 -5.85 14.70
CA GLU A 69 -23.21 -5.07 15.56
C GLU A 69 -22.70 -5.15 17.00
N ILE A 70 -22.57 -4.01 17.66
CA ILE A 70 -22.11 -3.88 19.05
C ILE A 70 -23.25 -3.18 19.81
N PRO A 71 -23.95 -3.88 20.71
CA PRO A 71 -24.87 -3.25 21.65
C PRO A 71 -24.12 -2.22 22.51
N ALA A 72 -24.73 -1.07 22.75
CA ALA A 72 -24.14 -0.04 23.57
C ALA A 72 -23.83 -0.60 24.96
N ASN A 73 -22.73 -0.15 25.55
CA ASN A 73 -22.28 -0.54 26.90
C ASN A 73 -22.06 -2.05 27.09
N GLU A 74 -22.06 -2.85 26.02
CA GLU A 74 -21.79 -4.29 26.06
C GLU A 74 -20.42 -4.61 25.44
N SER A 75 -19.63 -5.40 26.17
CA SER A 75 -18.33 -5.88 25.71
C SER A 75 -18.51 -6.97 24.65
N THR A 76 -18.23 -6.65 23.39
CA THR A 76 -18.50 -7.54 22.25
C THR A 76 -17.21 -7.92 21.53
N PRO A 77 -16.94 -9.22 21.28
CA PRO A 77 -15.82 -9.64 20.45
C PRO A 77 -16.11 -9.34 18.98
N ILE A 78 -15.25 -8.56 18.33
CA ILE A 78 -15.49 -8.12 16.94
C ILE A 78 -14.39 -8.52 15.96
N VAL A 79 -13.17 -8.74 16.44
CA VAL A 79 -12.03 -9.20 15.64
C VAL A 79 -11.21 -10.21 16.43
N SER A 80 -10.48 -11.07 15.73
CA SER A 80 -9.56 -12.02 16.30
C SER A 80 -8.20 -11.88 15.63
N TYR A 81 -7.14 -11.82 16.44
CA TYR A 81 -5.76 -11.82 15.97
C TYR A 81 -5.16 -13.21 16.10
N ARG A 82 -4.44 -13.68 15.07
CA ARG A 82 -3.79 -14.99 15.07
C ARG A 82 -2.28 -14.86 14.91
N ASN A 83 -1.53 -15.44 15.85
CA ASN A 83 -0.08 -15.57 15.70
C ASN A 83 0.26 -16.76 14.78
N ARG A 84 0.85 -16.48 13.61
CA ARG A 84 1.34 -17.50 12.68
C ARG A 84 2.87 -17.56 12.61
N PHE A 85 3.57 -16.82 13.47
CA PHE A 85 5.00 -16.96 13.63
C PHE A 85 5.35 -18.34 14.22
N GLY A 86 6.56 -18.80 13.92
CA GLY A 86 7.13 -20.02 14.51
C GLY A 86 7.57 -19.86 15.98
N VAL A 87 7.25 -18.73 16.61
CA VAL A 87 7.59 -18.35 18.00
C VAL A 87 6.37 -17.73 18.69
N ASP A 88 6.35 -17.73 20.02
CA ASP A 88 5.30 -17.06 20.79
C ASP A 88 5.48 -15.53 20.70
N LEU A 89 4.36 -14.80 20.74
CA LEU A 89 4.34 -13.36 20.98
C LEU A 89 4.12 -13.14 22.48
N ASP A 90 5.20 -12.81 23.19
CA ASP A 90 5.23 -12.60 24.64
C ASP A 90 4.57 -11.28 25.08
N SER A 91 4.36 -10.37 24.12
CA SER A 91 3.64 -9.12 24.28
C SER A 91 2.86 -8.81 23.02
N VAL A 92 1.57 -8.59 23.18
CA VAL A 92 0.65 -8.12 22.14
C VAL A 92 -0.13 -6.94 22.72
N THR A 93 -0.29 -5.89 21.94
CA THR A 93 -1.05 -4.70 22.30
C THR A 93 -1.90 -4.33 21.10
N VAL A 94 -3.17 -4.00 21.34
CA VAL A 94 -4.10 -3.53 20.31
C VAL A 94 -4.74 -2.26 20.81
N ASP A 95 -4.37 -1.13 20.20
CA ASP A 95 -5.00 0.16 20.46
C ASP A 95 -6.22 0.31 19.55
N VAL A 96 -7.40 0.50 20.15
CA VAL A 96 -8.65 0.71 19.41
C VAL A 96 -9.07 2.16 19.51
N SER A 97 -9.24 2.81 18.36
CA SER A 97 -9.67 4.19 18.28
C SER A 97 -10.69 4.41 17.17
N ARG A 98 -11.30 5.61 17.11
CA ARG A 98 -12.19 5.98 16.01
C ARG A 98 -11.35 6.54 14.88
N ALA A 99 -11.45 5.95 13.69
CA ALA A 99 -10.82 6.50 12.49
C ALA A 99 -11.38 7.91 12.14
N ASN A 100 -12.65 8.16 12.49
CA ASN A 100 -13.33 9.44 12.26
C ASN A 100 -13.73 10.09 13.60
N PRO A 101 -12.99 11.10 14.10
CA PRO A 101 -13.20 11.68 15.44
C PRO A 101 -14.52 12.45 15.62
N GLY A 102 -15.24 12.75 14.52
CA GLY A 102 -16.54 13.45 14.55
C GLY A 102 -17.77 12.57 14.76
N ALA A 103 -17.62 11.25 14.84
CA ALA A 103 -18.75 10.35 15.06
C ALA A 103 -19.31 10.48 16.49
N ALA A 104 -20.64 10.52 16.63
CA ALA A 104 -21.34 10.55 17.93
C ALA A 104 -21.41 9.18 18.64
N VAL A 105 -20.34 8.38 18.51
CA VAL A 105 -20.15 7.07 19.14
C VAL A 105 -18.85 7.16 19.93
N ALA A 106 -18.81 6.76 21.20
CA ALA A 106 -17.57 6.72 21.97
C ALA A 106 -17.06 5.28 22.12
N VAL A 107 -15.73 5.12 22.20
CA VAL A 107 -15.07 3.87 22.55
C VAL A 107 -14.83 3.93 24.05
N GLU A 108 -15.56 3.13 24.82
CA GLU A 108 -15.49 3.13 26.29
C GLU A 108 -14.33 2.27 26.78
N SER A 109 -14.14 1.11 26.16
CA SER A 109 -13.03 0.22 26.45
C SER A 109 -12.72 -0.71 25.28
N SER A 110 -11.50 -1.22 25.27
CA SER A 110 -11.07 -2.34 24.45
C SER A 110 -10.20 -3.28 25.27
N ASP A 111 -10.40 -4.59 25.10
CA ASP A 111 -9.63 -5.64 25.76
C ASP A 111 -9.09 -6.60 24.71
N ALA A 112 -7.79 -6.87 24.76
CA ALA A 112 -7.07 -7.69 23.80
C ALA A 112 -6.16 -8.67 24.54
N PRO A 113 -5.81 -9.82 23.92
CA PRO A 113 -4.86 -10.74 24.52
C PRO A 113 -3.49 -10.08 24.63
N ASP A 114 -2.90 -10.07 25.83
CA ASP A 114 -1.53 -9.57 26.05
C ASP A 114 -0.44 -10.49 25.46
N ARG A 115 -0.81 -11.72 25.11
CA ARG A 115 0.10 -12.76 24.58
C ARG A 115 -0.62 -13.63 23.58
N LEU A 116 0.11 -14.07 22.56
CA LEU A 116 -0.38 -15.06 21.60
C LEU A 116 0.67 -16.14 21.39
N GLY A 117 0.38 -17.35 21.86
CA GLY A 117 1.21 -18.51 21.58
C GLY A 117 1.25 -18.86 20.09
N ARG A 118 2.21 -19.69 19.69
CA ARG A 118 2.32 -20.17 18.29
C ARG A 118 1.02 -20.78 17.78
N GLY A 119 0.54 -20.27 16.64
CA GLY A 119 -0.71 -20.71 16.02
C GLY A 119 -1.98 -20.26 16.76
N ALA A 120 -1.86 -19.72 17.97
CA ALA A 120 -2.99 -19.32 18.79
C ALA A 120 -3.67 -18.09 18.21
N ALA A 121 -4.96 -17.96 18.49
CA ALA A 121 -5.74 -16.78 18.19
C ALA A 121 -6.40 -16.26 19.46
N GLY A 122 -6.61 -14.95 19.53
CA GLY A 122 -7.31 -14.31 20.63
C GLY A 122 -8.20 -13.18 20.15
N PRO A 123 -9.42 -13.07 20.69
CA PRO A 123 -10.37 -12.03 20.31
C PRO A 123 -10.03 -10.68 20.94
N VAL A 124 -10.39 -9.60 20.25
CA VAL A 124 -10.43 -8.25 20.81
C VAL A 124 -11.89 -7.90 21.08
N HIS A 125 -12.18 -7.58 22.34
CA HIS A 125 -13.47 -7.11 22.79
C HIS A 125 -13.49 -5.59 22.78
N VAL A 126 -14.58 -5.00 22.32
CA VAL A 126 -14.77 -3.56 22.31
C VAL A 126 -16.11 -3.24 22.93
N THR A 127 -16.13 -2.20 23.77
CA THR A 127 -17.35 -1.62 24.32
C THR A 127 -17.53 -0.23 23.72
N LEU A 128 -18.68 0.03 23.10
CA LEU A 128 -19.04 1.32 22.52
C LEU A 128 -20.22 1.94 23.27
N SER A 129 -20.34 3.25 23.21
CA SER A 129 -21.57 3.95 23.62
C SER A 129 -22.12 4.81 22.48
N CYS A 130 -23.44 4.77 22.29
CA CYS A 130 -24.15 5.58 21.30
C CYS A 130 -25.59 5.83 21.74
N SER A 131 -26.13 7.01 21.39
CA SER A 131 -27.52 7.39 21.72
C SER A 131 -28.54 7.02 20.62
N THR A 132 -28.05 6.70 19.43
CA THR A 132 -28.85 6.28 18.27
C THR A 132 -28.05 5.27 17.47
N GLU A 133 -28.73 4.43 16.70
CA GLU A 133 -28.06 3.48 15.80
C GLU A 133 -27.17 4.24 14.80
N ARG A 134 -25.88 3.90 14.80
CA ARG A 134 -24.87 4.55 13.98
C ARG A 134 -23.78 3.58 13.55
N THR A 135 -23.32 3.77 12.33
CA THR A 135 -22.12 3.10 11.82
C THR A 135 -20.88 3.95 12.15
N VAL A 136 -19.83 3.32 12.67
CA VAL A 136 -18.54 3.95 12.98
C VAL A 136 -17.40 3.07 12.45
N SER A 137 -16.34 3.71 11.96
CA SER A 137 -15.11 3.01 11.59
C SER A 137 -14.12 3.07 12.75
N LEU A 138 -13.73 1.91 13.24
CA LEU A 138 -12.73 1.73 14.28
C LEU A 138 -11.40 1.37 13.65
N GLU A 139 -10.33 1.98 14.13
CA GLU A 139 -8.94 1.66 13.82
C GLU A 139 -8.38 0.77 14.93
N PHE A 140 -7.70 -0.31 14.53
CA PHE A 140 -7.04 -1.29 15.38
C PHE A 140 -5.55 -1.25 15.04
N ALA A 141 -4.76 -0.61 15.89
CA ALA A 141 -3.31 -0.58 15.77
C ALA A 141 -2.72 -1.68 16.66
N ALA A 142 -2.30 -2.79 16.04
CA ALA A 142 -1.77 -3.93 16.77
C ALA A 142 -0.25 -3.96 16.70
N THR A 143 0.40 -4.21 17.83
CA THR A 143 1.85 -4.49 17.91
C THR A 143 2.09 -5.79 18.65
N GLY A 144 2.94 -6.65 18.10
CA GLY A 144 3.34 -7.92 18.70
C GLY A 144 4.87 -8.04 18.80
N THR A 145 5.38 -8.55 19.91
CA THR A 145 6.82 -8.81 20.12
C THR A 145 7.02 -10.21 20.69
N GLY A 146 8.05 -10.90 20.19
CA GLY A 146 8.48 -12.22 20.67
C GLY A 146 9.97 -12.46 20.36
N PRO A 147 10.48 -13.69 20.57
CA PRO A 147 11.88 -14.00 20.34
C PRO A 147 12.32 -13.78 18.89
N GLY A 148 13.11 -12.73 18.64
CA GLY A 148 13.63 -12.40 17.32
C GLY A 148 12.58 -11.86 16.34
N VAL A 149 11.35 -11.56 16.80
CA VAL A 149 10.27 -11.04 15.97
C VAL A 149 9.63 -9.81 16.59
N ARG A 150 9.30 -8.85 15.73
CA ARG A 150 8.44 -7.71 16.04
C ARG A 150 7.55 -7.48 14.83
N VAL A 151 6.28 -7.24 15.08
CA VAL A 151 5.26 -7.01 14.04
C VAL A 151 4.37 -5.85 14.46
N SER A 152 3.93 -5.07 13.49
CA SER A 152 2.90 -4.06 13.65
C SER A 152 1.89 -4.23 12.51
N LEU A 153 0.60 -4.11 12.83
CA LEU A 153 -0.49 -4.29 11.90
C LEU A 153 -1.63 -3.34 12.24
N ASP A 154 -1.93 -2.43 11.31
CA ASP A 154 -3.02 -1.48 11.45
C ASP A 154 -4.17 -1.89 10.53
N ARG A 155 -5.39 -1.95 11.08
CA ARG A 155 -6.60 -2.32 10.34
C ARG A 155 -7.77 -1.43 10.73
N THR A 156 -8.66 -1.19 9.78
CA THR A 156 -9.89 -0.45 10.01
C THR A 156 -11.09 -1.37 9.81
N LEU A 157 -12.02 -1.38 10.76
CA LEU A 157 -13.29 -2.11 10.66
C LEU A 157 -14.46 -1.17 10.86
N THR A 158 -15.42 -1.26 9.95
CA THR A 158 -16.70 -0.58 10.10
C THR A 158 -17.64 -1.44 10.93
N VAL A 159 -18.13 -0.90 12.03
CA VAL A 159 -19.07 -1.54 12.97
C VAL A 159 -20.33 -0.69 13.12
N ARG A 160 -21.41 -1.31 13.60
CA ARG A 160 -22.66 -0.65 13.93
C ARG A 160 -22.86 -0.68 15.44
N CYS A 161 -22.96 0.50 16.05
CA CYS A 161 -23.37 0.62 17.44
C CYS A 161 -24.90 0.66 17.51
N LEU A 162 -25.48 -0.19 18.35
CA LEU A 162 -26.93 -0.24 18.63
C LEU A 162 -27.17 0.39 20.01
N PRO A 163 -28.08 1.36 20.16
CA PRO A 163 -28.40 1.91 21.48
C PRO A 163 -29.05 0.83 22.37
N ASP A 164 -28.91 1.01 23.69
CA ASP A 164 -29.54 0.17 24.73
C ASP A 164 -31.08 0.09 24.61
#